data_AF-A0A714LCR4-F1
#
_entry.id   AF-A0A714LCR4-F1
#
_cell.length_a   1.000
_cell.length_b   1.000
_cell.length_c   1.000
_cell.angle_alpha   90.00
_cell.angle_beta   90.00
_cell.angle_gamma   90.00
#
_symmetry.space_group_name_H-M   'P 1'
#
loop_
_entity.id
_entity.type
_entity.pdbx_description
1 polymer ?
#
loop_
_entity_poly.entity_id
_entity_poly.type
_entity_poly.pdbx_seq_one_letter_code
_entity_poly.pdbx_strand_id
1 'polypeptide(L)' 'GIYTFHQRRSNPDQYGVNVACIENVSPFDFACVEVNDGVTHPSDGGSSGVVGYLRYEPKKSPPVETGGKNI' A
#
# COMPACT_ATOMS: atom_id res chain seq x y z
N GLY A 1 -9.25 -12.58 13.06
CA GLY A 1 -10.01 -11.50 12.39
C GLY A 1 -9.11 -10.80 11.40
N ILE A 2 -9.66 -9.88 10.59
CA ILE A 2 -8.86 -9.04 9.69
C ILE A 2 -8.21 -7.92 10.52
N TYR A 3 -6.93 -7.66 10.28
CA TYR A 3 -6.23 -6.54 10.92
C TYR A 3 -6.78 -5.22 10.37
N THR A 4 -7.33 -4.39 11.26
CA THR A 4 -7.98 -3.12 10.90
C THR A 4 -7.06 -1.93 11.17
N PHE A 5 -6.62 -1.76 12.41
CA PHE A 5 -5.69 -0.70 12.81
C PHE A 5 -4.99 -1.04 14.13
N HIS A 6 -3.93 -0.31 14.46
CA HIS A 6 -3.31 -0.29 15.79
C HIS A 6 -2.84 1.12 16.14
N GLN A 7 -2.78 1.44 17.44
CA GLN A 7 -2.08 2.63 17.92
C GLN A 7 -0.57 2.39 17.84
N ARG A 8 0.18 3.32 17.24
CA ARG A 8 1.62 3.11 17.01
C ARG A 8 2.38 3.14 18.33
N ARG A 9 3.33 2.22 18.48
CA ARG A 9 4.27 2.23 19.61
C ARG A 9 5.25 3.41 19.55
N SER A 10 5.67 3.80 18.35
CA SER A 10 6.60 4.91 18.13
C SER A 10 6.05 6.27 18.49
N ASN A 11 4.76 6.46 18.23
CA ASN A 11 4.06 7.70 18.51
C ASN A 11 2.63 7.34 18.90
N PRO A 12 2.31 7.32 20.21
CA PRO A 12 0.97 7.00 20.70
C PRO A 12 -0.13 7.93 20.18
N ASP A 13 0.19 9.12 19.69
CA ASP A 13 -0.79 10.04 19.11
C ASP A 13 -1.17 9.68 17.66
N GLN A 14 -0.64 8.56 17.13
CA GLN A 14 -0.88 8.10 15.77
C GLN A 14 -1.41 6.68 15.72
N TYR A 15 -2.16 6.39 14.65
CA TYR A 15 -2.67 5.06 14.34
C TYR A 15 -2.16 4.59 12.98
N GLY A 16 -1.72 3.34 12.91
CA GLY A 16 -1.50 2.63 11.65
C GLY A 16 -2.78 1.94 11.23
N VAL A 17 -3.26 2.17 10.01
CA VAL A 17 -4.52 1.62 9.48
C VAL A 17 -4.24 0.72 8.29
N ASN A 18 -4.95 -0.39 8.19
CA ASN A 18 -4.95 -1.22 6.99
C ASN A 18 -5.75 -0.53 5.88
N VAL A 19 -5.08 -0.07 4.84
CA VAL A 19 -5.70 0.65 3.72
C VAL A 19 -6.78 -0.17 3.01
N ALA A 20 -6.70 -1.51 3.03
CA ALA A 20 -7.71 -2.39 2.46
C ALA A 20 -9.05 -2.37 3.24
N CYS A 21 -9.07 -1.75 4.43
CA CYS A 21 -10.28 -1.57 5.23
C CYS A 21 -10.91 -0.18 5.04
N ILE A 22 -10.34 0.69 4.20
CA ILE A 22 -10.86 2.02 3.91
C ILE A 22 -11.75 1.94 2.67
N GLU A 23 -12.95 2.51 2.75
CA GLU A 23 -13.89 2.53 1.63
C GLU A 23 -13.28 3.26 0.42
N ASN A 24 -13.43 2.68 -0.78
CA ASN A 24 -12.91 3.20 -2.04
C ASN A 24 -11.38 3.33 -2.11
N VAL A 25 -10.64 2.59 -1.27
CA VAL A 25 -9.17 2.52 -1.33
C VAL A 25 -8.72 1.08 -1.56
N SER A 26 -7.94 0.90 -2.62
CA SER A 26 -7.24 -0.35 -2.91
C SER A 26 -5.78 -0.26 -2.50
N PRO A 27 -5.17 -1.33 -1.94
CA PRO A 27 -3.71 -1.40 -1.76
C PRO A 27 -2.91 -1.17 -3.05
N PHE A 28 -3.55 -1.38 -4.21
CA PHE A 28 -2.94 -1.20 -5.53
C PHE A 28 -3.01 0.24 -6.06
N ASP A 29 -3.68 1.15 -5.35
CA ASP A 29 -3.70 2.58 -5.71
C ASP A 29 -2.36 3.28 -5.39
N PHE A 30 -1.51 2.62 -4.60
CA PHE A 30 -0.18 3.11 -4.24
C PHE A 30 0.87 2.59 -5.23
N ALA A 31 1.38 3.49 -6.09
CA ALA A 31 2.32 3.13 -7.14
C ALA A 31 3.67 2.58 -6.62
N CYS A 32 4.13 3.07 -5.46
CA CYS A 32 5.39 2.67 -4.84
C CYS A 32 5.28 2.83 -3.32
N VAL A 33 5.50 1.74 -2.59
CA VAL A 33 5.40 1.70 -1.12
C VAL A 33 6.73 1.24 -0.55
N GLU A 34 7.23 1.93 0.47
CA GLU A 34 8.44 1.53 1.21
C GLU A 34 8.20 0.21 1.96
N VAL A 35 9.20 -0.66 1.92
CA VAL A 35 9.23 -1.90 2.72
C VAL A 35 10.25 -1.71 3.83
N ASN A 36 9.79 -1.80 5.08
CA ASN A 36 10.64 -1.69 6.27
C ASN A 36 11.15 -3.06 6.73
N ASP A 37 12.32 -3.12 7.36
CA ASP A 37 12.96 -4.34 7.88
C ASP A 37 12.20 -5.01 9.04
N GLY A 38 11.30 -4.28 9.70
CA GLY A 38 10.53 -4.75 10.86
C GLY A 38 11.32 -4.82 12.17
N VAL A 39 12.58 -4.35 12.18
CA VAL A 39 13.49 -4.39 13.33
C VAL A 39 13.88 -2.97 13.76
N THR A 40 14.25 -2.11 12.82
CA THR A 40 14.73 -0.76 13.10
C THR A 40 13.55 0.16 13.40
N HIS A 41 13.53 0.73 14.60
CA HIS A 41 12.48 1.66 14.98
C HIS A 41 12.92 3.11 14.73
N PRO A 42 12.05 4.02 14.27
CA PRO A 42 12.42 5.42 13.99
C PRO A 42 13.04 6.16 15.19
N SER A 43 12.75 5.71 16.41
CA SER A 43 13.32 6.27 17.64
C SER A 43 14.74 5.80 17.96
N ASP A 44 15.26 4.80 17.24
CA ASP A 44 16.59 4.21 17.49
C ASP A 44 17.73 5.09 16.92
N GLY A 45 17.41 6.21 16.27
CA GLY A 45 18.39 7.18 15.75
C GLY A 45 19.19 6.72 14.52
N GLY A 46 18.91 5.52 14.00
CA GLY A 46 19.51 4.97 12.79
C GLY A 46 18.79 5.37 11.48
N SER A 47 19.23 4.80 10.35
CA SER A 47 18.55 4.89 9.06
C SER A 47 17.08 4.46 9.17
N SER A 48 16.20 4.93 8.28
CA SER A 48 14.74 4.73 8.37
C SER A 48 14.24 3.27 8.41
N GLY A 49 15.12 2.27 8.27
CA GLY A 49 14.77 0.85 8.24
C GLY A 49 14.20 0.38 6.91
N VAL A 50 14.19 1.24 5.88
CA VAL A 50 13.69 0.89 4.54
C VAL A 50 14.67 -0.05 3.84
N VAL A 51 14.21 -1.25 3.51
CA VAL A 51 14.99 -2.31 2.84
C VAL A 51 14.63 -2.49 1.38
N GLY A 52 13.58 -1.81 0.90
CA GLY A 52 13.17 -1.89 -0.49
C GLY A 52 11.86 -1.17 -0.77
N TYR A 53 11.32 -1.43 -1.95
CA TYR A 53 10.08 -0.83 -2.42
C TYR A 53 9.21 -1.89 -3.08
N LEU A 54 7.91 -1.87 -2.79
CA LEU A 54 6.89 -2.65 -3.48
C LEU A 54 6.24 -1.76 -4.54
N ARG A 55 6.15 -2.27 -5.77
CA ARG A 55 5.50 -1.59 -6.90
C ARG A 55 4.48 -2.50 -7.55
N TYR A 56 3.30 -1.97 -7.82
CA TYR A 56 2.26 -2.65 -8.55
C TYR A 56 2.15 -2.09 -9.97
N GLU A 57 2.17 -2.97 -10.96
CA GLU A 57 1.94 -2.63 -12.37
C GLU A 57 0.76 -3.46 -12.89
N PRO A 58 -0.38 -2.83 -13.23
CA PRO A 58 -1.48 -3.56 -13.80
C PRO A 58 -1.09 -4.08 -15.19
N LYS A 59 -1.52 -5.29 -15.52
CA LYS A 59 -1.40 -5.81 -16.88
C LYS A 59 -2.15 -4.86 -17.82
N LYS A 60 -1.49 -4.42 -18.90
CA LYS A 60 -2.18 -3.72 -20.00
C LYS A 60 -3.28 -4.62 -20.53
N SER A 61 -4.54 -4.21 -20.41
CA SER A 61 -5.62 -4.87 -21.13
C SER A 61 -5.36 -4.73 -22.63
N PRO A 62 -5.58 -5.78 -23.44
CA PRO A 62 -5.57 -5.62 -24.88
C PRO A 62 -6.61 -4.55 -25.30
N PRO A 63 -6.39 -3.84 -26.41
CA PRO A 63 -7.37 -2.89 -26.92
C PRO A 63 -8.74 -3.56 -27.03
N VAL A 64 -9.76 -2.93 -26.46
CA VAL A 64 -11.15 -3.35 -26.69
C VAL A 64 -11.43 -3.17 -28.19
N GLU A 65 -11.52 -4.27 -28.94
CA GLU A 65 -12.08 -4.23 -30.28
C GLU A 65 -13.52 -3.73 -30.17
N THR A 66 -13.72 -2.47 -30.51
CA THR A 66 -15.06 -1.90 -30.66
C THR A 66 -15.61 -2.45 -31.96
N GLY A 67 -16.11 -3.69 -31.92
CA GLY A 67 -16.83 -4.30 -33.03
C GLY A 67 -18.07 -3.48 -33.32
N GLY A 68 -17.99 -2.64 -34.36
CA GLY A 68 -19.12 -1.88 -34.88
C GLY A 68 -20.26 -2.83 -35.20
N LYS A 69 -21.28 -2.84 -34.35
CA LYS A 69 -22.55 -3.51 -34.63
C LYS A 69 -23.30 -2.58 -35.59
N ASN A 70 -23.12 -2.82 -36.89
CA ASN A 70 -24.02 -2.28 -37.91
C ASN A 70 -25.41 -2.84 -37.62
N ILE A 71 -26.29 -1.99 -37.10
CA ILE A 71 -27.75 -2.15 -37.20
C ILE A 71 -28.27 -1.11 -38.18
#